data_AF-A0A3P9BYY5-F1
#
_entry.id   AF-A0A3P9BYY5-F1
#
_cell.length_a   1.000
_cell.length_b   1.000
_cell.length_c   1.000
_cell.angle_alpha   90.00
_cell.angle_beta   90.00
_cell.angle_gamma   90.00
#
_symmetry.space_group_name_H-M   'P 1'
#
loop_
_entity.id
_entity.type
_entity.pdbx_description
1 polymer ?
#
loop_
_entity_poly.entity_id
_entity_poly.type
_entity_poly.pdbx_seq_one_letter_code
_entity_poly.pdbx_strand_id
1 'polypeptide(L)'
;MERNQIICKVTDPTDWVNALVVVEKPKTGRLRVCLDPRPLNKAIQRPHYPLPTLEDVTTKLAGAKYFSVLDARSGYWAIKLSHESSLLTTFNTVFGRYRFLRLPFGIISAQDEFQRRVDETYEGLRGVAAIVDDVLVFGETKQEHDDNLRAMLQRSRERGVKLNPDKCTICVKEVSYFGHTLSHEGLKPDPQKVKAVQDMAPPQNRAELETVLGMVNYLARFAPHLSEINAPLRQLLKQDSEFVWDKNHDRAFQRMKELITREPGPVLSFFDPKKALRLQVDASKSGLGAVMLQDGKPVAYASKSLNSTEQNYAQIEKELYAVLFGCKRFHEYMYGRHVTIESDHKPLESILKKTLASDVYQIISRPVGLFVIINNKNFKDGSQRRGTDKDAQSLAEVFSWLGFRVLMCEDLNKDQMDQALTFVASLADMSHFVDPQQVLEHGDAFICSILSHGKKGVVLGTDRNPLPIKEITRKFRGCDQSVLTGKPKVFLIQACQGSNIQRAVQMNDMEIDDDTSPLTIPEEADVLVAMATVEDHASLRHIVDGSWFVQSLCEQLKERCPRGEDIVSILHYVNDDVAHRETSLLAKQMPEVRFTLRKKLVLQPQCT
;
A
#
# COMPACT_ATOMS: atom_id res chain seq x y z
N MET A 1 -37.43 43.48 0.05
CA MET A 1 -36.29 43.27 0.99
C MET A 1 -36.17 44.42 1.98
N GLU A 2 -36.27 45.69 1.56
CA GLU A 2 -36.28 46.87 2.46
C GLU A 2 -37.36 46.80 3.55
N ARG A 3 -38.61 46.52 3.19
CA ARG A 3 -39.72 46.38 4.16
C ARG A 3 -39.45 45.34 5.26
N ASN A 4 -38.62 44.34 4.97
CA ASN A 4 -38.25 43.27 5.92
C ASN A 4 -36.93 43.59 6.65
N GLN A 5 -36.41 44.82 6.52
CA GLN A 5 -35.14 45.26 7.12
C GLN A 5 -33.94 44.36 6.76
N ILE A 6 -33.93 43.82 5.55
CA ILE A 6 -32.80 43.01 5.03
C ILE A 6 -31.74 43.91 4.38
N ILE A 7 -32.17 44.99 3.73
CA ILE A 7 -31.32 45.98 3.08
C ILE A 7 -31.78 47.38 3.47
N CYS A 8 -30.89 48.37 3.38
CA CYS A 8 -31.23 49.79 3.50
C CYS A 8 -30.52 50.61 2.42
N LYS A 9 -31.09 51.77 2.09
CA LYS A 9 -30.51 52.72 1.13
C LYS A 9 -29.23 53.34 1.72
N VAL A 10 -28.26 53.63 0.86
CA VAL A 10 -27.00 54.29 1.21
C VAL A 10 -26.80 55.49 0.31
N THR A 11 -26.59 56.67 0.91
CA THR A 11 -26.29 57.92 0.21
C THR A 11 -24.82 58.31 0.34
N ASP A 12 -24.17 57.86 1.42
CA ASP A 12 -22.80 58.18 1.73
C ASP A 12 -21.79 57.38 0.87
N PRO A 13 -20.56 57.87 0.69
CA PRO A 13 -19.50 57.10 0.05
C PRO A 13 -19.21 55.81 0.85
N THR A 14 -18.95 54.71 0.15
CA THR A 14 -18.50 53.44 0.76
C THR A 14 -17.32 52.89 -0.03
N ASP A 15 -16.39 52.24 0.67
CA ASP A 15 -15.15 51.72 0.06
C ASP A 15 -15.41 50.57 -0.92
N TRP A 16 -16.51 49.84 -0.73
CA TRP A 16 -16.89 48.71 -1.56
C TRP A 16 -18.23 48.96 -2.23
N VAL A 17 -18.32 48.59 -3.51
CA VAL A 17 -19.58 48.49 -4.26
C VAL A 17 -19.54 47.20 -5.08
N ASN A 18 -20.41 46.26 -4.73
CA ASN A 18 -20.48 44.94 -5.33
C ASN A 18 -21.56 44.91 -6.42
N ALA A 19 -21.44 43.95 -7.34
CA ALA A 19 -22.48 43.67 -8.30
C ALA A 19 -23.63 42.87 -7.67
N LEU A 20 -24.81 42.94 -8.29
CA LEU A 20 -25.98 42.19 -7.89
C LEU A 20 -26.30 41.14 -8.96
N VAL A 21 -26.56 39.92 -8.54
CA VAL A 21 -26.99 38.82 -9.43
C VAL A 21 -28.39 38.39 -9.02
N VAL A 22 -29.30 38.31 -9.99
CA VAL A 22 -30.66 37.84 -9.77
C VAL A 22 -30.80 36.48 -10.46
N VAL A 23 -31.16 35.46 -9.68
CA VAL A 23 -31.32 34.10 -10.16
C VAL A 23 -32.76 33.66 -9.94
N GLU A 24 -33.38 33.08 -10.95
CA GLU A 24 -34.70 32.48 -10.83
C GLU A 24 -34.58 31.07 -10.23
N LYS A 25 -35.39 30.75 -9.20
CA LYS A 25 -35.42 29.40 -8.64
C LYS A 25 -36.14 28.44 -9.59
N PRO A 26 -35.46 27.38 -10.11
CA PRO A 26 -36.02 26.52 -11.16
C PRO A 26 -37.37 25.89 -10.82
N LYS A 27 -37.59 25.54 -9.55
CA LYS A 27 -38.82 24.87 -9.10
C LYS A 27 -39.98 25.82 -8.75
N THR A 28 -39.71 27.10 -8.52
CA THR A 28 -40.72 28.02 -7.95
C THR A 28 -40.94 29.29 -8.75
N GLY A 29 -40.09 29.57 -9.75
CA GLY A 29 -40.08 30.82 -10.51
C GLY A 29 -39.74 32.07 -9.67
N ARG A 30 -39.49 31.90 -8.36
CA ARG A 30 -39.19 33.03 -7.47
C ARG A 30 -37.77 33.54 -7.71
N LEU A 31 -37.65 34.86 -7.84
CA LEU A 31 -36.37 35.54 -7.94
C LEU A 31 -35.61 35.48 -6.60
N ARG A 32 -34.32 35.15 -6.67
CA ARG A 32 -33.35 35.20 -5.58
C ARG A 32 -32.31 36.26 -5.91
N VAL A 33 -32.24 37.27 -5.06
CA VAL A 33 -31.24 38.34 -5.15
C VAL A 33 -30.00 37.89 -4.38
N CYS A 34 -28.86 37.81 -5.07
CA CYS A 34 -27.57 37.41 -4.54
C CYS A 34 -26.56 38.54 -4.77
N LEU A 35 -25.67 38.74 -3.80
CA LEU A 35 -24.53 39.63 -3.98
C LEU A 35 -23.50 38.88 -4.83
N ASP A 36 -22.78 39.58 -5.72
CA ASP A 36 -21.55 39.09 -6.34
C ASP A 36 -20.34 39.81 -5.70
N PRO A 37 -19.82 39.28 -4.57
CA PRO A 37 -18.73 39.88 -3.83
C PRO A 37 -17.38 39.30 -4.26
N ARG A 38 -17.17 38.87 -5.51
CA ARG A 38 -15.89 38.27 -5.95
C ARG A 38 -14.64 39.06 -5.50
N PRO A 39 -14.57 40.40 -5.66
CA PRO A 39 -13.45 41.20 -5.15
C PRO A 39 -13.40 41.24 -3.62
N LEU A 40 -14.55 41.44 -2.98
CA LEU A 40 -14.67 41.52 -1.52
C LEU A 40 -14.25 40.21 -0.84
N ASN A 41 -14.62 39.07 -1.40
CA ASN A 41 -14.25 37.74 -0.90
C ASN A 41 -12.74 37.51 -0.88
N LYS A 42 -11.96 38.21 -1.71
CA LYS A 42 -10.48 38.15 -1.65
C LYS A 42 -9.91 38.96 -0.48
N ALA A 43 -10.62 39.99 -0.03
CA ALA A 43 -10.21 40.85 1.08
C ALA A 43 -10.72 40.35 2.44
N ILE A 44 -11.81 39.59 2.47
CA ILE A 44 -12.36 39.02 3.69
C ILE A 44 -11.38 38.01 4.29
N GLN A 45 -10.98 38.25 5.54
CA GLN A 45 -10.29 37.27 6.36
C GLN A 45 -11.29 36.22 6.84
N ARG A 46 -11.15 34.98 6.36
CA ARG A 46 -12.09 33.90 6.66
C ARG A 46 -11.72 33.23 8.00
N PRO A 47 -12.70 32.90 8.85
CA PRO A 47 -12.44 32.19 10.11
C PRO A 47 -12.12 30.70 9.93
N HIS A 48 -12.40 30.10 8.77
CA HIS A 48 -12.19 28.67 8.48
C HIS A 48 -12.88 27.74 9.48
N TYR A 49 -14.18 27.95 9.72
CA TYR A 49 -14.94 27.10 10.63
C TYR A 49 -15.21 25.74 9.96
N PRO A 50 -14.96 24.61 10.67
CA PRO A 50 -15.15 23.29 10.10
C PRO A 50 -16.64 23.02 9.84
N LEU A 51 -16.97 22.58 8.62
CA LEU A 51 -18.31 22.11 8.30
C LEU A 51 -18.37 20.61 8.61
N PRO A 52 -19.34 20.15 9.42
CA PRO A 52 -19.49 18.72 9.67
C PRO A 52 -19.77 18.00 8.36
N THR A 53 -19.06 16.90 8.15
CA THR A 53 -19.30 16.00 7.04
C THR A 53 -20.40 15.00 7.41
N LEU A 54 -20.92 14.29 6.40
CA LEU A 54 -21.82 13.19 6.68
C LEU A 54 -21.15 12.10 7.54
N GLU A 55 -19.85 11.89 7.37
CA GLU A 55 -19.08 10.90 8.12
C GLU A 55 -19.02 11.27 9.62
N ASP A 56 -18.88 12.56 9.95
CA ASP A 56 -18.97 13.06 11.32
C ASP A 56 -20.35 12.82 11.96
N VAL A 57 -21.40 12.80 11.15
CA VAL A 57 -22.77 12.52 11.63
C VAL A 57 -22.98 11.02 11.79
N THR A 58 -22.58 10.19 10.82
CA THR A 58 -22.82 8.75 10.85
C THR A 58 -22.13 8.04 12.01
N THR A 59 -20.99 8.56 12.49
CA THR A 59 -20.32 8.06 13.70
C THR A 59 -21.14 8.22 14.98
N LYS A 60 -22.11 9.15 15.00
CA LYS A 60 -23.01 9.38 16.14
C LYS A 60 -24.28 8.53 16.07
N LEU A 61 -24.55 7.87 14.94
CA LEU A 61 -25.77 7.11 14.68
C LEU A 61 -25.69 5.64 15.11
N ALA A 62 -24.63 5.22 15.80
CA ALA A 62 -24.49 3.86 16.30
C ALA A 62 -25.70 3.46 17.16
N GLY A 63 -26.42 2.41 16.75
CA GLY A 63 -27.61 1.90 17.43
C GLY A 63 -28.92 2.65 17.13
N ALA A 64 -28.90 3.75 16.37
CA ALA A 64 -30.09 4.51 16.04
C ALA A 64 -31.10 3.70 15.18
N LYS A 65 -32.38 3.76 15.54
CA LYS A 65 -33.48 3.06 14.83
C LYS A 65 -34.61 3.98 14.38
N TYR A 66 -34.72 5.14 14.99
CA TYR A 66 -35.74 6.14 14.73
C TYR A 66 -35.07 7.46 14.37
N PHE A 67 -35.55 8.10 13.31
CA PHE A 67 -34.97 9.31 12.75
C PHE A 67 -36.03 10.38 12.46
N SER A 68 -35.66 11.64 12.62
CA SER A 68 -36.38 12.81 12.09
C SER A 68 -35.40 13.73 11.39
N VAL A 69 -35.79 14.29 10.25
CA VAL A 69 -35.02 15.34 9.56
C VAL A 69 -35.89 16.59 9.50
N LEU A 70 -35.37 17.69 10.03
CA LEU A 70 -36.07 18.97 10.12
C LEU A 70 -35.29 20.03 9.34
N ASP A 71 -35.94 20.63 8.34
CA ASP A 71 -35.40 21.75 7.56
C ASP A 71 -35.60 23.03 8.37
N ALA A 72 -34.50 23.57 8.88
CA ALA A 72 -34.50 24.89 9.48
C ALA A 72 -34.70 25.91 8.36
N ARG A 73 -35.75 26.72 8.49
CA ARG A 73 -36.07 27.85 7.61
C ARG A 73 -35.12 29.00 7.91
N SER A 74 -33.84 28.75 7.69
CA SER A 74 -32.75 29.58 8.14
C SER A 74 -32.03 30.16 6.93
N GLY A 75 -32.63 31.19 6.34
CA GLY A 75 -31.85 31.99 5.40
C GLY A 75 -30.73 32.69 6.14
N TYR A 76 -29.57 32.88 5.51
CA TYR A 76 -28.48 33.74 6.02
C TYR A 76 -28.98 35.08 6.58
N TRP A 77 -30.12 35.57 6.11
CA TRP A 77 -30.81 36.76 6.63
C TRP A 77 -31.21 36.72 8.12
N ALA A 78 -31.18 35.56 8.78
CA ALA A 78 -31.33 35.48 10.24
C ALA A 78 -30.17 36.22 10.95
N ILE A 79 -28.99 36.24 10.36
CA ILE A 79 -27.78 36.84 10.90
C ILE A 79 -27.75 38.33 10.60
N LYS A 80 -27.73 39.18 11.64
CA LYS A 80 -27.51 40.63 11.51
C LYS A 80 -26.04 40.91 11.27
N LEU A 81 -25.75 41.82 10.33
CA LEU A 81 -24.41 42.34 10.13
C LEU A 81 -24.16 43.52 11.08
N SER A 82 -22.91 43.68 11.51
CA SER A 82 -22.48 44.93 12.16
C SER A 82 -22.59 46.09 11.17
N HIS A 83 -22.57 47.32 11.69
CA HIS A 83 -22.62 48.50 10.84
C HIS A 83 -21.48 48.51 9.81
N GLU A 84 -20.25 48.23 10.26
CA GLU A 84 -19.04 48.19 9.43
C GLU A 84 -19.12 47.10 8.36
N SER A 85 -19.43 45.85 8.74
CA SER A 85 -19.56 44.75 7.78
C SER A 85 -20.70 44.98 6.78
N SER A 86 -21.77 45.63 7.22
CA SER A 86 -22.89 46.01 6.36
C SER A 86 -22.44 46.97 5.25
N LEU A 87 -21.60 47.97 5.54
CA LEU A 87 -21.07 48.90 4.52
C LEU A 87 -20.26 48.20 3.43
N LEU A 88 -19.53 47.13 3.77
CA LEU A 88 -18.78 46.31 2.80
C LEU A 88 -19.68 45.62 1.77
N THR A 89 -20.93 45.33 2.15
CA THR A 89 -21.92 44.65 1.29
C THR A 89 -22.72 45.60 0.40
N THR A 90 -22.29 46.85 0.25
CA THR A 90 -22.98 47.83 -0.59
C THR A 90 -23.00 47.36 -2.04
N PHE A 91 -24.11 47.60 -2.74
CA PHE A 91 -24.32 47.23 -4.14
C PHE A 91 -25.15 48.29 -4.88
N ASN A 92 -24.96 48.33 -6.21
CA ASN A 92 -25.69 49.23 -7.09
C ASN A 92 -26.97 48.58 -7.64
N THR A 93 -28.02 49.38 -7.76
CA THR A 93 -29.24 49.04 -8.49
C THR A 93 -29.69 50.22 -9.35
N VAL A 94 -30.67 50.00 -10.23
CA VAL A 94 -31.32 51.08 -10.99
C VAL A 94 -32.07 52.09 -10.11
N PHE A 95 -32.32 51.77 -8.84
CA PHE A 95 -33.02 52.63 -7.86
C PHE A 95 -32.07 53.33 -6.88
N GLY A 96 -30.76 53.19 -7.09
CA GLY A 96 -29.70 53.74 -6.24
C GLY A 96 -28.90 52.66 -5.50
N ARG A 97 -28.09 53.12 -4.53
CA ARG A 97 -27.18 52.30 -3.73
C ARG A 97 -27.87 51.76 -2.49
N TYR A 98 -27.65 50.47 -2.23
CA TYR A 98 -28.17 49.76 -1.08
C TYR A 98 -27.09 48.93 -0.42
N ARG A 99 -27.24 48.64 0.88
CA ARG A 99 -26.38 47.71 1.61
C ARG A 99 -27.21 46.67 2.35
N PHE A 100 -26.62 45.53 2.63
CA PHE A 100 -27.27 44.49 3.43
C PHE A 100 -27.13 44.76 4.92
N LEU A 101 -28.24 44.69 5.66
CA LEU A 101 -28.28 44.69 7.12
C LEU A 101 -28.20 43.29 7.70
N ARG A 102 -28.43 42.27 6.87
CA ARG A 102 -28.39 40.86 7.21
C ARG A 102 -27.48 40.10 6.24
N LEU A 103 -26.84 39.02 6.69
CA LEU A 103 -25.83 38.30 5.91
C LEU A 103 -26.36 37.91 4.51
N PRO A 104 -25.77 38.43 3.41
CA PRO A 104 -26.19 38.10 2.06
C PRO A 104 -25.63 36.77 1.56
N PHE A 105 -26.29 36.20 0.56
CA PHE A 105 -25.73 35.09 -0.24
C PHE A 105 -24.52 35.59 -1.04
N GLY A 106 -23.48 34.75 -1.14
CA GLY A 106 -22.28 35.00 -1.96
C GLY A 106 -21.01 35.32 -1.17
N ILE A 107 -21.15 35.72 0.10
CA ILE A 107 -19.99 36.01 0.97
C ILE A 107 -19.28 34.72 1.37
N ILE A 108 -17.95 34.70 1.25
CA ILE A 108 -17.13 33.50 1.46
C ILE A 108 -17.18 32.95 2.89
N SER A 109 -17.34 33.81 3.91
CA SER A 109 -17.43 33.43 5.33
C SER A 109 -18.87 33.15 5.80
N ALA A 110 -19.86 33.23 4.91
CA ALA A 110 -21.26 33.12 5.32
C ALA A 110 -21.62 31.72 5.86
N GLN A 111 -21.09 30.67 5.23
CA GLN A 111 -21.32 29.28 5.66
C GLN A 111 -20.65 28.99 7.00
N ASP A 112 -19.42 29.49 7.21
CA ASP A 112 -18.68 29.34 8.46
C ASP A 112 -19.47 29.92 9.65
N GLU A 113 -19.90 31.19 9.52
CA GLU A 113 -20.66 31.88 10.56
C GLU A 113 -22.01 31.21 10.80
N PHE A 114 -22.63 30.70 9.74
CA PHE A 114 -23.92 30.05 9.84
C PHE A 114 -23.84 28.70 10.55
N GLN A 115 -22.89 27.83 10.14
CA GLN A 115 -22.67 26.54 10.80
C GLN A 115 -22.30 26.73 12.27
N ARG A 116 -21.42 27.71 12.59
CA ARG A 116 -21.05 27.99 13.99
C ARG A 116 -22.29 28.28 14.84
N ARG A 117 -23.23 29.10 14.34
CA ARG A 117 -24.48 29.40 15.06
C ARG A 117 -25.41 28.21 15.19
N VAL A 118 -25.44 27.32 14.19
CA VAL A 118 -26.21 26.08 14.24
C VAL A 118 -25.65 25.17 15.32
N ASP A 119 -24.33 25.02 15.39
CA ASP A 119 -23.65 24.24 16.43
C ASP A 119 -23.90 24.85 17.83
N GLU A 120 -23.70 26.17 18.00
CA GLU A 120 -24.00 26.90 19.25
C GLU A 120 -25.48 26.76 19.67
N THR A 121 -26.40 26.64 18.71
CA THR A 121 -27.83 26.47 18.98
C THR A 121 -28.10 25.13 19.62
N TYR A 122 -27.59 24.05 19.03
CA TYR A 122 -27.89 22.67 19.44
C TYR A 122 -26.83 22.06 20.36
N GLU A 123 -25.84 22.84 20.78
CA GLU A 123 -24.81 22.42 21.73
C GLU A 123 -25.42 21.79 23.00
N GLY A 124 -24.83 20.67 23.41
CA GLY A 124 -25.21 19.90 24.59
C GLY A 124 -26.44 18.99 24.42
N LEU A 125 -27.13 19.04 23.27
CA LEU A 125 -28.24 18.13 23.01
C LEU A 125 -27.73 16.74 22.57
N ARG A 126 -28.35 15.69 23.11
CA ARG A 126 -28.08 14.30 22.72
C ARG A 126 -29.00 13.91 21.56
N GLY A 127 -28.52 13.04 20.68
CA GLY A 127 -29.30 12.54 19.55
C GLY A 127 -29.70 13.62 18.53
N VAL A 128 -28.94 14.73 18.45
CA VAL A 128 -29.14 15.82 17.49
C VAL A 128 -27.83 16.06 16.75
N ALA A 129 -27.89 16.10 15.43
CA ALA A 129 -26.79 16.48 14.56
C ALA A 129 -27.32 17.42 13.48
N ALA A 130 -26.61 18.51 13.17
CA ALA A 130 -27.05 19.49 12.19
C ALA A 130 -25.94 19.80 11.21
N ILE A 131 -26.25 19.77 9.92
CA ILE A 131 -25.37 20.23 8.85
C ILE A 131 -26.10 21.35 8.13
N VAL A 132 -25.63 22.58 8.34
CA VAL A 132 -26.23 23.81 7.82
C VAL A 132 -27.72 23.89 8.19
N ASP A 133 -28.63 23.74 7.23
CA ASP A 133 -30.07 23.92 7.42
C ASP A 133 -30.79 22.63 7.83
N ASP A 134 -30.16 21.47 7.63
CA ASP A 134 -30.78 20.16 7.88
C ASP A 134 -30.39 19.65 9.27
N VAL A 135 -31.39 19.53 10.15
CA VAL A 135 -31.23 19.02 11.51
C VAL A 135 -31.74 17.58 11.58
N LEU A 136 -30.83 16.65 11.82
CA LEU A 136 -31.11 15.24 12.06
C LEU A 136 -31.29 14.99 13.56
N VAL A 137 -32.41 14.38 13.93
CA VAL A 137 -32.70 13.89 15.28
C VAL A 137 -32.83 12.37 15.23
N PHE A 138 -32.25 11.66 16.20
CA PHE A 138 -32.23 10.21 16.21
C PHE A 138 -32.29 9.63 17.63
N GLY A 139 -32.66 8.34 17.72
CA GLY A 139 -32.67 7.58 18.98
C GLY A 139 -32.72 6.07 18.72
N GLU A 140 -32.26 5.28 19.70
CA GLU A 140 -32.30 3.82 19.66
C GLU A 140 -33.73 3.31 19.93
N THR A 141 -34.44 3.97 20.83
CA THR A 141 -35.86 3.73 21.10
C THR A 141 -36.72 4.90 20.64
N LYS A 142 -38.01 4.64 20.39
CA LYS A 142 -38.95 5.70 20.05
C LYS A 142 -39.05 6.77 21.15
N GLN A 143 -39.03 6.34 22.42
CA GLN A 143 -39.11 7.24 23.56
C GLN A 143 -37.90 8.18 23.62
N GLU A 144 -36.69 7.63 23.50
CA GLU A 144 -35.45 8.41 23.46
C GLU A 144 -35.47 9.41 22.29
N HIS A 145 -35.87 8.96 21.10
CA HIS A 145 -36.02 9.83 19.93
C HIS A 145 -36.99 10.98 20.21
N ASP A 146 -38.15 10.70 20.78
CA ASP A 146 -39.19 11.70 21.04
C ASP A 146 -38.74 12.72 22.09
N ASP A 147 -37.98 12.28 23.10
CA ASP A 147 -37.37 13.16 24.11
C ASP A 147 -36.30 14.06 23.48
N ASN A 148 -35.42 13.52 22.63
CA ASN A 148 -34.43 14.27 21.88
C ASN A 148 -35.09 15.31 20.95
N LEU A 149 -36.16 14.91 20.26
CA LEU A 149 -36.91 15.81 19.37
C LEU A 149 -37.56 16.95 20.14
N ARG A 150 -38.17 16.68 21.29
CA ARG A 150 -38.76 17.71 22.16
C ARG A 150 -37.70 18.71 22.64
N ALA A 151 -36.54 18.21 23.08
CA ALA A 151 -35.44 19.05 23.51
C ALA A 151 -34.92 19.96 22.38
N MET A 152 -34.78 19.40 21.17
CA MET A 152 -34.37 20.16 19.97
C MET A 152 -35.39 21.25 19.60
N LEU A 153 -36.68 20.91 19.59
CA LEU A 153 -37.76 21.86 19.28
C LEU A 153 -37.84 22.99 20.32
N GLN A 154 -37.66 22.66 21.59
CA GLN A 154 -37.63 23.63 22.68
C GLN A 154 -36.44 24.59 22.51
N ARG A 155 -35.25 24.06 22.24
CA ARG A 155 -34.06 24.88 21.97
C ARG A 155 -34.21 25.76 20.74
N SER A 156 -34.81 25.22 19.67
CA SER A 156 -35.13 25.99 18.45
C SER A 156 -36.03 27.17 18.76
N ARG A 157 -37.06 26.97 19.60
CA ARG A 157 -37.98 28.02 20.03
C ARG A 157 -37.26 29.11 20.84
N GLU A 158 -36.42 28.72 21.80
CA GLU A 158 -35.64 29.64 22.64
C GLU A 158 -34.68 30.51 21.82
N ARG A 159 -34.05 29.93 20.80
CA ARG A 159 -33.10 30.62 19.91
C ARG A 159 -33.77 31.29 18.70
N GLY A 160 -35.09 31.18 18.57
CA GLY A 160 -35.87 31.80 17.49
C GLY A 160 -35.66 31.16 16.11
N VAL A 161 -35.19 29.92 16.05
CA VAL A 161 -35.07 29.14 14.81
C VAL A 161 -36.47 28.72 14.34
N LYS A 162 -36.77 29.02 13.08
CA LYS A 162 -38.04 28.62 12.44
C LYS A 162 -37.79 27.38 11.62
N LEU A 163 -38.70 26.41 11.67
CA LEU A 163 -38.64 25.18 10.87
C LEU A 163 -39.66 25.24 9.72
N ASN A 164 -39.40 24.49 8.66
CA ASN A 164 -40.28 24.36 7.52
C ASN A 164 -41.09 23.05 7.59
N PRO A 165 -42.38 23.08 8.01
CA PRO A 165 -43.15 21.86 8.25
C PRO A 165 -43.29 20.99 7.00
N ASP A 166 -43.40 21.59 5.80
CA ASP A 166 -43.61 20.87 4.54
C ASP A 166 -42.41 20.01 4.12
N LYS A 167 -41.24 20.25 4.72
CA LYS A 167 -40.00 19.52 4.46
C LYS A 167 -39.52 18.68 5.64
N CYS A 168 -40.22 18.73 6.78
CA CYS A 168 -39.86 17.96 7.94
C CYS A 168 -40.37 16.52 7.80
N THR A 169 -39.51 15.55 8.11
CA THR A 169 -39.88 14.14 8.26
C THR A 169 -39.70 13.77 9.73
N ILE A 170 -40.72 13.19 10.37
CA ILE A 170 -40.73 12.97 11.82
C ILE A 170 -40.91 11.49 12.14
N CYS A 171 -40.05 10.97 13.03
CA CYS A 171 -40.11 9.65 13.66
C CYS A 171 -40.33 8.51 12.66
N VAL A 172 -39.44 8.40 11.67
CA VAL A 172 -39.43 7.32 10.68
C VAL A 172 -38.32 6.33 10.96
N LYS A 173 -38.45 5.09 10.46
CA LYS A 173 -37.41 4.06 10.54
C LYS A 173 -36.33 4.20 9.46
N GLU A 174 -36.67 4.88 8.37
CA GLU A 174 -35.77 5.18 7.26
C GLU A 174 -35.96 6.64 6.81
N VAL A 175 -34.87 7.37 6.59
CA VAL A 175 -34.93 8.78 6.17
C VAL A 175 -33.85 9.12 5.15
N SER A 176 -34.17 10.01 4.21
CA SER A 176 -33.18 10.57 3.28
C SER A 176 -32.43 11.72 3.94
N TYR A 177 -31.10 11.67 3.91
CA TYR A 177 -30.21 12.70 4.46
C TYR A 177 -28.94 12.82 3.61
N PHE A 178 -28.66 14.01 3.08
CA PHE A 178 -27.49 14.32 2.22
C PHE A 178 -27.26 13.35 1.03
N GLY A 179 -28.33 12.87 0.40
CA GLY A 179 -28.24 11.97 -0.76
C GLY A 179 -27.98 10.50 -0.40
N HIS A 180 -28.27 10.14 0.86
CA HIS A 180 -28.23 8.77 1.35
C HIS A 180 -29.49 8.43 2.13
N THR A 181 -29.78 7.15 2.27
CA THR A 181 -30.88 6.65 3.12
C THR A 181 -30.29 6.11 4.41
N LEU A 182 -30.70 6.69 5.54
CA LEU A 182 -30.36 6.22 6.88
C LEU A 182 -31.44 5.24 7.35
N SER A 183 -31.02 4.11 7.92
CA SER A 183 -31.91 3.08 8.47
C SER A 183 -31.26 2.40 9.67
N HIS A 184 -32.02 1.58 10.40
CA HIS A 184 -31.47 0.75 11.48
C HIS A 184 -30.39 -0.26 11.01
N GLU A 185 -30.38 -0.62 9.72
CA GLU A 185 -29.36 -1.50 9.14
C GLU A 185 -28.06 -0.75 8.84
N GLY A 186 -28.15 0.58 8.70
CA GLY A 186 -27.04 1.46 8.35
C GLY A 186 -27.38 2.46 7.26
N LEU A 187 -26.34 2.92 6.57
CA LEU A 187 -26.36 3.85 5.46
C LEU A 187 -26.49 3.10 4.12
N LYS A 188 -27.48 3.49 3.32
CA LYS A 188 -27.72 3.00 1.96
C LYS A 188 -27.57 4.14 0.95
N PRO A 189 -27.20 3.86 -0.31
CA PRO A 189 -27.27 4.86 -1.36
C PRO A 189 -28.72 5.30 -1.60
N ASP A 190 -28.92 6.56 -2.03
CA ASP A 190 -30.25 7.05 -2.40
C ASP A 190 -30.83 6.21 -3.56
N PRO A 191 -32.04 5.62 -3.41
CA PRO A 191 -32.68 4.83 -4.46
C PRO A 191 -32.80 5.56 -5.80
N GLN A 192 -32.98 6.88 -5.80
CA GLN A 192 -33.03 7.67 -7.04
C GLN A 192 -31.67 7.70 -7.75
N LYS A 193 -30.57 7.73 -6.99
CA LYS A 193 -29.20 7.70 -7.52
C LYS A 193 -28.85 6.30 -8.04
N VAL A 194 -29.28 5.25 -7.34
CA VAL A 194 -29.13 3.87 -7.80
C VAL A 194 -29.91 3.65 -9.10
N LYS A 195 -31.18 4.09 -9.16
CA LYS A 195 -31.99 4.03 -10.36
C LYS A 195 -31.38 4.80 -11.53
N ALA A 196 -30.83 6.00 -11.27
CA ALA A 196 -30.13 6.76 -12.30
C ALA A 196 -28.96 5.98 -12.89
N VAL A 197 -28.16 5.27 -12.07
CA VAL A 197 -27.07 4.41 -12.56
C VAL A 197 -27.60 3.19 -13.32
N GLN A 198 -28.71 2.60 -12.87
CA GLN A 198 -29.36 1.48 -13.56
C GLN A 198 -29.83 1.88 -14.97
N ASP A 199 -30.39 3.08 -15.11
CA ASP A 199 -30.96 3.59 -16.36
C ASP A 199 -29.90 4.22 -17.30
N MET A 200 -28.63 4.35 -16.86
CA MET A 200 -27.56 4.92 -17.68
C MET A 200 -27.27 4.09 -18.93
N ALA A 201 -27.21 4.77 -20.06
CA ALA A 201 -26.69 4.24 -21.31
C ALA A 201 -25.14 4.24 -21.34
N PRO A 202 -24.50 3.38 -22.15
CA PRO A 202 -23.06 3.44 -22.37
C PRO A 202 -22.66 4.83 -22.95
N PRO A 203 -21.59 5.45 -22.43
CA PRO A 203 -21.15 6.76 -22.89
C PRO A 203 -20.59 6.68 -24.32
N GLN A 204 -20.92 7.67 -25.15
CA GLN A 204 -20.50 7.72 -26.56
C GLN A 204 -19.26 8.58 -26.79
N ASN A 205 -18.84 9.35 -25.78
CA ASN A 205 -17.67 10.21 -25.86
C ASN A 205 -17.03 10.39 -24.48
N ARG A 206 -15.85 11.02 -24.49
CA ARG A 206 -15.05 11.29 -23.29
C ARG A 206 -15.81 12.10 -22.23
N ALA A 207 -16.56 13.13 -22.62
CA ALA A 207 -17.28 13.99 -21.68
C ALA A 207 -18.41 13.25 -20.97
N GLU A 208 -19.15 12.41 -21.70
CA GLU A 208 -20.15 11.52 -21.12
C GLU A 208 -19.52 10.50 -20.18
N LEU A 209 -18.37 9.93 -20.55
CA LEU A 209 -17.66 8.99 -19.70
C LEU A 209 -17.16 9.63 -18.41
N GLU A 210 -16.62 10.86 -18.46
CA GLU A 210 -16.25 11.64 -17.27
C GLU A 210 -17.46 11.88 -16.37
N THR A 211 -18.62 12.16 -16.95
CA THR A 211 -19.88 12.35 -16.21
C THR A 211 -20.33 11.05 -15.52
N VAL A 212 -20.30 9.92 -16.24
CA VAL A 212 -20.62 8.59 -15.71
C VAL A 212 -19.69 8.23 -14.56
N LEU A 213 -18.38 8.35 -14.76
CA LEU A 213 -17.39 8.03 -13.73
C LEU A 213 -17.49 8.97 -12.53
N GLY A 214 -17.82 10.25 -12.73
CA GLY A 214 -18.08 11.19 -11.64
C GLY A 214 -19.28 10.75 -10.77
N MET A 215 -20.38 10.34 -11.39
CA MET A 215 -21.55 9.83 -10.68
C MET A 215 -21.26 8.51 -9.95
N VAL A 216 -20.56 7.59 -10.60
CA VAL A 216 -20.18 6.31 -9.99
C VAL A 216 -19.21 6.51 -8.82
N ASN A 217 -18.30 7.49 -8.92
CA ASN A 217 -17.37 7.81 -7.86
C ASN A 217 -18.08 8.35 -6.60
N TYR A 218 -19.24 9.01 -6.74
CA TYR A 218 -20.08 9.38 -5.60
C TYR A 218 -20.56 8.14 -4.82
N LEU A 219 -20.84 7.04 -5.52
CA LEU A 219 -21.26 5.76 -4.95
C LEU A 219 -20.09 4.82 -4.61
N ALA A 220 -18.84 5.24 -4.84
CA ALA A 220 -17.66 4.42 -4.60
C ALA A 220 -17.56 3.88 -3.18
N ARG A 221 -18.07 4.65 -2.19
CA ARG A 221 -18.13 4.24 -0.79
C ARG A 221 -18.94 2.97 -0.55
N PHE A 222 -19.82 2.59 -1.48
CA PHE A 222 -20.68 1.41 -1.41
C PHE A 222 -20.21 0.28 -2.35
N ALA A 223 -19.22 0.55 -3.22
CA ALA A 223 -18.85 -0.33 -4.31
C ALA A 223 -17.44 -0.93 -4.09
N PRO A 224 -17.31 -2.14 -3.52
CA PRO A 224 -16.01 -2.79 -3.33
C PRO A 224 -15.33 -3.06 -4.68
N HIS A 225 -14.00 -2.91 -4.73
CA HIS A 225 -13.18 -3.11 -5.93
C HIS A 225 -13.59 -2.27 -7.16
N LEU A 226 -14.36 -1.19 -6.97
CA LEU A 226 -14.80 -0.33 -8.07
C LEU A 226 -13.63 0.19 -8.92
N SER A 227 -12.49 0.47 -8.27
CA SER A 227 -11.31 0.97 -8.99
C SER A 227 -10.75 -0.01 -10.02
N GLU A 228 -10.84 -1.30 -9.76
CA GLU A 228 -10.38 -2.32 -10.70
C GLU A 228 -11.39 -2.50 -11.83
N ILE A 229 -12.68 -2.56 -11.49
CA ILE A 229 -13.77 -2.75 -12.45
C ILE A 229 -13.81 -1.62 -13.49
N ASN A 230 -13.62 -0.37 -13.07
CA ASN A 230 -13.64 0.78 -13.97
C ASN A 230 -12.25 1.14 -14.54
N ALA A 231 -11.21 0.34 -14.32
CA ALA A 231 -9.87 0.59 -14.87
C ALA A 231 -9.85 0.65 -16.40
N PRO A 232 -10.53 -0.24 -17.15
CA PRO A 232 -10.62 -0.14 -18.62
C PRO A 232 -11.30 1.16 -19.06
N LEU A 233 -12.36 1.57 -18.35
CA LEU A 233 -13.06 2.81 -18.63
C LEU A 233 -12.15 4.04 -18.43
N ARG A 234 -11.34 4.05 -17.37
CA ARG A 234 -10.41 5.17 -17.13
C ARG A 234 -9.28 5.27 -18.15
N GLN A 235 -8.92 4.19 -18.84
CA GLN A 235 -7.93 4.25 -19.93
C GLN A 235 -8.42 5.13 -21.09
N LEU A 236 -9.72 5.12 -21.40
CA LEU A 236 -10.33 5.97 -22.45
C LEU A 236 -10.26 7.48 -22.14
N LEU A 237 -9.92 7.87 -20.90
CA LEU A 237 -9.76 9.28 -20.50
C LEU A 237 -8.32 9.80 -20.65
N LYS A 238 -7.35 8.95 -20.98
CA LYS A 238 -5.95 9.38 -21.16
C LYS A 238 -5.83 10.28 -22.40
N GLN A 239 -4.98 11.30 -22.34
CA GLN A 239 -4.81 12.27 -23.44
C GLN A 239 -4.35 11.62 -24.74
N ASP A 240 -3.57 10.54 -24.66
CA ASP A 240 -3.04 9.82 -25.82
C ASP A 240 -3.96 8.69 -26.33
N SER A 241 -5.18 8.55 -25.78
CA SER A 241 -6.13 7.52 -26.18
C SER A 241 -7.19 8.06 -27.11
N GLU A 242 -7.37 7.43 -28.27
CA GLU A 242 -8.58 7.60 -29.07
C GLU A 242 -9.76 6.95 -28.32
N PHE A 243 -10.94 7.60 -28.33
CA PHE A 243 -12.11 7.06 -27.66
C PHE A 243 -12.73 5.96 -28.53
N VAL A 244 -12.34 4.71 -28.28
CA VAL A 244 -12.88 3.53 -28.96
C VAL A 244 -13.57 2.64 -27.95
N TRP A 245 -14.91 2.62 -27.98
CA TRP A 245 -15.70 1.74 -27.12
C TRP A 245 -15.76 0.33 -27.71
N ASP A 246 -15.30 -0.66 -26.94
CA ASP A 246 -15.27 -2.07 -27.34
C ASP A 246 -16.05 -2.97 -26.35
N LYS A 247 -16.00 -4.28 -26.58
CA LYS A 247 -16.67 -5.28 -25.72
C LYS A 247 -16.11 -5.37 -24.29
N ASN A 248 -14.83 -5.04 -24.08
CA ASN A 248 -14.23 -5.02 -22.75
C ASN A 248 -14.75 -3.83 -21.95
N HIS A 249 -14.89 -2.67 -22.58
CA HIS A 249 -15.50 -1.48 -21.97
C HIS A 249 -16.97 -1.73 -21.63
N ASP A 250 -17.73 -2.37 -22.52
CA ASP A 250 -19.12 -2.73 -22.25
C ASP A 250 -19.25 -3.68 -21.05
N ARG A 251 -18.41 -4.72 -20.99
CA ARG A 251 -18.37 -5.65 -19.84
C ARG A 251 -18.01 -4.94 -18.53
N ALA A 252 -17.03 -4.05 -18.56
CA ALA A 252 -16.64 -3.24 -17.40
C ALA A 252 -17.79 -2.32 -16.94
N PHE A 253 -18.47 -1.68 -17.87
CA PHE A 253 -19.61 -0.80 -17.62
C PHE A 253 -20.80 -1.56 -17.02
N GLN A 254 -21.17 -2.72 -17.57
CA GLN A 254 -22.26 -3.54 -17.01
C GLN A 254 -21.92 -4.06 -15.62
N ARG A 255 -20.70 -4.59 -15.42
CA ARG A 255 -20.28 -5.08 -14.10
C ARG A 255 -20.24 -3.99 -13.04
N MET A 256 -19.88 -2.77 -13.43
CA MET A 256 -19.95 -1.59 -12.58
C MET A 256 -21.40 -1.24 -12.20
N LYS A 257 -22.33 -1.30 -13.15
CA LYS A 257 -23.77 -1.09 -12.88
C LYS A 257 -24.29 -2.15 -11.91
N GLU A 258 -24.07 -3.42 -12.22
CA GLU A 258 -24.47 -4.56 -11.39
C GLU A 258 -23.97 -4.45 -9.95
N LEU A 259 -22.71 -4.05 -9.75
CA LEU A 259 -22.13 -3.87 -8.42
C LEU A 259 -22.91 -2.85 -7.57
N ILE A 260 -23.39 -1.77 -8.21
CA ILE A 260 -24.12 -0.68 -7.55
C ILE A 260 -25.60 -1.02 -7.37
N THR A 261 -26.20 -1.75 -8.33
CA THR A 261 -27.64 -1.98 -8.40
C THR A 261 -28.10 -3.35 -7.89
N ARG A 262 -27.18 -4.25 -7.50
CA ARG A 262 -27.55 -5.58 -6.93
C ARG A 262 -28.35 -5.44 -5.64
N GLU A 263 -29.30 -6.35 -5.40
CA GLU A 263 -30.08 -6.43 -4.15
C GLU A 263 -29.74 -7.72 -3.36
N PRO A 264 -29.61 -7.68 -2.01
CA PRO A 264 -29.62 -6.48 -1.18
C PRO A 264 -28.39 -5.61 -1.47
N GLY A 265 -28.62 -4.32 -1.74
CA GLY A 265 -27.55 -3.39 -2.06
C GLY A 265 -26.50 -3.29 -0.95
N PRO A 266 -25.29 -2.77 -1.26
CA PRO A 266 -24.26 -2.54 -0.25
C PRO A 266 -24.77 -1.61 0.87
N VAL A 267 -25.02 -2.17 2.05
CA VAL A 267 -25.37 -1.44 3.27
C VAL A 267 -24.12 -1.23 4.10
N LEU A 268 -23.81 0.04 4.41
CA LEU A 268 -22.73 0.38 5.32
C LEU A 268 -23.29 0.51 6.73
N SER A 269 -22.82 -0.33 7.65
CA SER A 269 -23.16 -0.20 9.07
C SER A 269 -22.59 1.08 9.66
N PHE A 270 -23.29 1.66 10.65
CA PHE A 270 -22.76 2.81 11.39
C PHE A 270 -21.56 2.39 12.22
N PHE A 271 -20.53 3.24 12.23
CA PHE A 271 -19.34 3.02 13.03
C PHE A 271 -19.69 3.10 14.53
N ASP A 272 -19.31 2.06 15.27
CA ASP A 272 -19.43 2.04 16.73
C ASP A 272 -18.04 2.16 17.38
N PRO A 273 -17.74 3.26 18.09
CA PRO A 273 -16.49 3.46 18.80
C PRO A 273 -16.12 2.36 19.82
N LYS A 274 -17.07 1.57 20.30
CA LYS A 274 -16.83 0.55 21.34
C LYS A 274 -16.49 -0.83 20.78
N LYS A 275 -16.68 -1.04 19.47
CA LYS A 275 -16.49 -2.34 18.83
C LYS A 275 -15.08 -2.50 18.26
N ALA A 276 -14.61 -3.75 18.22
CA ALA A 276 -13.35 -4.09 17.59
C ALA A 276 -13.39 -3.74 16.10
N LEU A 277 -12.28 -3.18 15.61
CA LEU A 277 -12.16 -2.75 14.23
C LEU A 277 -11.31 -3.75 13.46
N ARG A 278 -11.79 -4.16 12.29
CA ARG A 278 -11.04 -4.97 11.34
C ARG A 278 -10.83 -4.21 10.05
N LEU A 279 -9.63 -4.30 9.49
CA LEU A 279 -9.29 -3.78 8.19
C LEU A 279 -8.93 -4.96 7.28
N GLN A 280 -9.78 -5.25 6.29
CA GLN A 280 -9.44 -6.17 5.22
C GLN A 280 -8.81 -5.39 4.07
N VAL A 281 -7.68 -5.86 3.56
CA VAL A 281 -7.02 -5.24 2.39
C VAL A 281 -6.66 -6.31 1.37
N ASP A 282 -6.56 -5.85 0.13
CA ASP A 282 -6.21 -6.67 -1.03
C ASP A 282 -5.50 -5.77 -2.06
N ALA A 283 -4.54 -6.33 -2.79
CA ALA A 283 -3.84 -5.65 -3.87
C ALA A 283 -3.88 -6.47 -5.17
N SER A 284 -4.32 -5.84 -6.26
CA SER A 284 -4.23 -6.42 -7.59
C SER A 284 -3.07 -5.82 -8.37
N LYS A 285 -2.87 -6.28 -9.62
CA LYS A 285 -1.81 -5.75 -10.49
C LYS A 285 -1.93 -4.23 -10.72
N SER A 286 -3.13 -3.69 -10.68
CA SER A 286 -3.45 -2.31 -11.09
C SER A 286 -4.16 -1.49 -10.02
N GLY A 287 -4.53 -2.06 -8.88
CA GLY A 287 -5.30 -1.37 -7.85
C GLY A 287 -5.14 -1.94 -6.46
N LEU A 288 -5.63 -1.19 -5.48
CA LEU A 288 -5.70 -1.54 -4.06
C LEU A 288 -7.16 -1.48 -3.61
N GLY A 289 -7.55 -2.42 -2.78
CA GLY A 289 -8.82 -2.46 -2.07
C GLY A 289 -8.59 -2.41 -0.56
N ALA A 290 -9.49 -1.71 0.15
CA ALA A 290 -9.52 -1.74 1.60
C ALA A 290 -10.98 -1.67 2.09
N VAL A 291 -11.33 -2.50 3.07
CA VAL A 291 -12.65 -2.57 3.69
C VAL A 291 -12.51 -2.53 5.19
N MET A 292 -13.19 -1.58 5.81
CA MET A 292 -13.28 -1.48 7.25
C MET A 292 -14.54 -2.18 7.74
N LEU A 293 -14.38 -3.09 8.70
CA LEU A 293 -15.42 -4.01 9.18
C LEU A 293 -15.58 -3.92 10.70
N GLN A 294 -16.83 -4.03 11.17
CA GLN A 294 -17.17 -4.26 12.57
C GLN A 294 -18.23 -5.37 12.65
N ASP A 295 -18.03 -6.36 13.52
CA ASP A 295 -18.90 -7.55 13.64
C ASP A 295 -19.16 -8.26 12.29
N GLY A 296 -18.18 -8.23 11.38
CA GLY A 296 -18.31 -8.82 10.04
C GLY A 296 -19.15 -7.99 9.05
N LYS A 297 -19.62 -6.81 9.45
CA LYS A 297 -20.36 -5.88 8.59
C LYS A 297 -19.47 -4.73 8.11
N PRO A 298 -19.58 -4.31 6.85
CA PRO A 298 -18.79 -3.22 6.30
C PRO A 298 -19.25 -1.89 6.90
N VAL A 299 -18.30 -1.06 7.32
CA VAL A 299 -18.51 0.32 7.77
C VAL A 299 -18.11 1.29 6.66
N ALA A 300 -17.01 1.01 5.95
CA ALA A 300 -16.56 1.80 4.82
C ALA A 300 -15.75 0.96 3.83
N TYR A 301 -15.90 1.27 2.54
CA TYR A 301 -15.06 0.77 1.45
C TYR A 301 -14.10 1.87 0.96
N ALA A 302 -12.91 1.46 0.57
CA ALA A 302 -11.94 2.30 -0.10
C ALA A 302 -11.28 1.52 -1.24
N SER A 303 -10.98 2.24 -2.31
CA SER A 303 -10.24 1.68 -3.44
C SER A 303 -9.35 2.76 -4.04
N LYS A 304 -8.20 2.36 -4.56
CA LYS A 304 -7.26 3.24 -5.25
C LYS A 304 -6.65 2.53 -6.45
N SER A 305 -6.51 3.23 -7.57
CA SER A 305 -5.71 2.74 -8.69
C SER A 305 -4.23 3.05 -8.49
N LEU A 306 -3.38 2.10 -8.87
CA LEU A 306 -1.93 2.27 -8.84
C LEU A 306 -1.46 3.12 -10.02
N ASN A 307 -0.53 4.04 -9.77
CA ASN A 307 0.17 4.77 -10.82
C ASN A 307 1.22 3.88 -11.54
N SER A 308 1.84 4.37 -12.60
CA SER A 308 2.81 3.60 -13.39
C SER A 308 3.99 3.08 -12.57
N THR A 309 4.50 3.86 -11.61
CA THR A 309 5.58 3.45 -10.73
C THR A 309 5.12 2.40 -9.72
N GLU A 310 3.96 2.61 -9.08
CA GLU A 310 3.40 1.69 -8.09
C GLU A 310 2.98 0.34 -8.72
N GLN A 311 2.63 0.31 -10.00
CA GLN A 311 2.36 -0.93 -10.74
C GLN A 311 3.60 -1.82 -10.89
N ASN A 312 4.80 -1.25 -10.82
CA ASN A 312 6.06 -2.00 -10.92
C ASN A 312 6.51 -2.61 -9.58
N TYR A 313 5.83 -2.29 -8.47
CA TYR A 313 6.11 -2.91 -7.18
C TYR A 313 5.89 -4.42 -7.21
N ALA A 314 6.70 -5.16 -6.45
CA ALA A 314 6.48 -6.58 -6.22
C ALA A 314 5.14 -6.78 -5.52
N GLN A 315 4.50 -7.96 -5.69
CA GLN A 315 3.19 -8.21 -5.10
C GLN A 315 3.20 -7.98 -3.58
N ILE A 316 4.21 -8.47 -2.87
CA ILE A 316 4.36 -8.27 -1.43
C ILE A 316 4.42 -6.79 -1.00
N GLU A 317 5.03 -5.93 -1.82
CA GLU A 317 5.10 -4.49 -1.59
C GLU A 317 3.73 -3.84 -1.83
N LYS A 318 3.00 -4.29 -2.85
CA LYS A 318 1.63 -3.82 -3.14
C LYS A 318 0.66 -4.20 -2.03
N GLU A 319 0.77 -5.41 -1.48
CA GLU A 319 -0.05 -5.87 -0.36
C GLU A 319 0.22 -5.04 0.90
N LEU A 320 1.50 -4.82 1.24
CA LEU A 320 1.85 -3.92 2.34
C LEU A 320 1.38 -2.48 2.08
N TYR A 321 1.42 -2.04 0.83
CA TYR A 321 0.92 -0.74 0.44
C TYR A 321 -0.61 -0.63 0.56
N ALA A 322 -1.36 -1.71 0.30
CA ALA A 322 -2.79 -1.79 0.56
C ALA A 322 -3.11 -1.56 2.04
N VAL A 323 -2.33 -2.17 2.94
CA VAL A 323 -2.41 -1.92 4.40
C VAL A 323 -2.21 -0.44 4.70
N LEU A 324 -1.11 0.15 4.22
CA LEU A 324 -0.81 1.57 4.44
C LEU A 324 -1.91 2.49 3.89
N PHE A 325 -2.42 2.18 2.70
CA PHE A 325 -3.51 2.91 2.05
C PHE A 325 -4.79 2.86 2.90
N GLY A 326 -5.20 1.67 3.35
CA GLY A 326 -6.36 1.49 4.23
C GLY A 326 -6.22 2.29 5.53
N CYS A 327 -5.09 2.16 6.22
CA CYS A 327 -4.80 2.90 7.45
C CYS A 327 -4.84 4.42 7.27
N LYS A 328 -4.29 4.94 6.15
CA LYS A 328 -4.35 6.38 5.84
C LYS A 328 -5.76 6.84 5.50
N ARG A 329 -6.49 6.05 4.71
CA ARG A 329 -7.83 6.40 4.25
C ARG A 329 -8.87 6.39 5.37
N PHE A 330 -8.70 5.50 6.34
CA PHE A 330 -9.58 5.34 7.50
C PHE A 330 -8.94 5.87 8.79
N HIS A 331 -8.01 6.82 8.66
CA HIS A 331 -7.26 7.37 9.80
C HIS A 331 -8.18 7.85 10.93
N GLU A 332 -9.25 8.58 10.61
CA GLU A 332 -10.21 9.12 11.59
C GLU A 332 -10.89 8.02 12.42
N TYR A 333 -11.07 6.83 11.86
CA TYR A 333 -11.68 5.68 12.54
C TYR A 333 -10.66 4.81 13.29
N MET A 334 -9.43 4.74 12.80
CA MET A 334 -8.40 3.80 13.25
C MET A 334 -7.40 4.41 14.25
N TYR A 335 -7.18 5.72 14.20
CA TYR A 335 -6.12 6.36 14.96
C TYR A 335 -6.27 6.15 16.47
N GLY A 336 -5.18 5.75 17.12
CA GLY A 336 -5.13 5.50 18.57
C GLY A 336 -5.87 4.23 19.04
N ARG A 337 -6.33 3.37 18.13
CA ARG A 337 -7.08 2.14 18.45
C ARG A 337 -6.29 0.88 18.11
N HIS A 338 -6.61 -0.21 18.80
CA HIS A 338 -6.21 -1.54 18.35
C HIS A 338 -7.04 -1.94 17.12
N VAL A 339 -6.37 -2.26 16.02
CA VAL A 339 -7.02 -2.67 14.77
C VAL A 339 -6.42 -3.98 14.30
N THR A 340 -7.28 -4.94 13.96
CA THR A 340 -6.87 -6.21 13.37
C THR A 340 -6.85 -6.07 11.85
N ILE A 341 -5.69 -6.31 11.24
CA ILE A 341 -5.53 -6.26 9.78
C ILE A 341 -5.65 -7.68 9.23
N GLU A 342 -6.49 -7.86 8.22
CA GLU A 342 -6.68 -9.11 7.49
C GLU A 342 -6.20 -8.88 6.04
N SER A 343 -5.23 -9.69 5.61
CA SER A 343 -4.71 -9.75 4.23
C SER A 343 -4.50 -11.22 3.91
N ASP A 344 -4.69 -11.59 2.65
CA ASP A 344 -4.42 -12.94 2.15
C ASP A 344 -2.91 -13.20 1.95
N HIS A 345 -2.08 -12.16 2.04
CA HIS A 345 -0.64 -12.24 1.83
C HIS A 345 0.14 -12.56 3.12
N LYS A 346 0.13 -13.83 3.51
CA LYS A 346 0.81 -14.36 4.72
C LYS A 346 2.27 -13.90 4.92
N PRO A 347 3.12 -13.73 3.88
CA PRO A 347 4.50 -13.23 4.07
C PRO A 347 4.62 -11.88 4.79
N LEU A 348 3.57 -11.04 4.78
CA LEU A 348 3.57 -9.74 5.47
C LEU A 348 3.80 -9.86 6.98
N GLU A 349 3.30 -10.92 7.61
CA GLU A 349 3.52 -11.13 9.05
C GLU A 349 5.01 -11.26 9.39
N SER A 350 5.76 -11.95 8.55
CA SER A 350 7.20 -12.15 8.75
C SER A 350 7.95 -10.83 8.62
N ILE A 351 7.58 -10.00 7.63
CA ILE A 351 8.15 -8.66 7.43
C ILE A 351 7.91 -7.78 8.66
N LEU A 352 6.68 -7.76 9.19
CA LEU A 352 6.33 -6.93 10.36
C LEU A 352 6.96 -7.43 11.66
N LYS A 353 7.25 -8.74 11.77
CA LYS A 353 7.96 -9.33 12.92
C LYS A 353 9.48 -9.12 12.86
N LYS A 354 10.03 -8.61 11.75
CA LYS A 354 11.46 -8.24 11.70
C LYS A 354 11.69 -7.03 12.62
N THR A 355 12.46 -7.26 13.68
CA THR A 355 12.94 -6.19 14.55
C THR A 355 13.79 -5.22 13.72
N LEU A 356 13.47 -3.92 13.72
CA LEU A 356 14.29 -2.84 13.14
C LEU A 356 15.63 -2.62 13.92
N ALA A 357 16.03 -3.58 14.76
CA ALA A 357 17.19 -3.47 15.64
C ALA A 357 18.44 -4.05 14.97
N SER A 358 19.37 -3.14 14.63
CA SER A 358 20.65 -3.38 13.95
C SER A 358 20.52 -4.17 12.65
N ASP A 359 20.43 -3.43 11.54
CA ASP A 359 20.44 -3.94 10.17
C ASP A 359 21.72 -4.69 9.79
N VAL A 360 22.69 -4.89 10.68
CA VAL A 360 24.00 -5.52 10.39
C VAL A 360 24.30 -6.67 11.35
N TYR A 361 24.88 -7.77 10.86
CA TYR A 361 25.44 -8.84 11.71
C TYR A 361 26.65 -8.33 12.49
N GLN A 362 26.74 -8.67 13.78
CA GLN A 362 27.92 -8.34 14.58
C GLN A 362 29.02 -9.36 14.31
N ILE A 363 30.08 -8.92 13.64
CA ILE A 363 31.27 -9.72 13.33
C ILE A 363 32.40 -9.28 14.26
N ILE A 364 32.63 -10.03 15.34
CA ILE A 364 33.55 -9.72 16.45
C ILE A 364 34.61 -10.82 16.62
N SER A 365 34.27 -12.06 16.32
CA SER A 365 35.12 -13.25 16.47
C SER A 365 36.38 -13.17 15.62
N ARG A 366 37.47 -13.74 16.16
CA ARG A 366 38.77 -13.91 15.48
C ARG A 366 39.24 -15.36 15.69
N PRO A 367 39.27 -16.21 14.65
CA PRO A 367 38.92 -15.93 13.25
C PRO A 367 37.47 -15.48 13.05
N VAL A 368 37.22 -14.69 12.00
CA VAL A 368 35.88 -14.17 11.62
C VAL A 368 34.91 -15.32 11.43
N GLY A 369 35.41 -16.40 10.84
CA GLY A 369 34.73 -17.68 10.81
C GLY A 369 35.42 -18.65 9.90
N LEU A 370 34.68 -19.64 9.41
CA LEU A 370 35.20 -20.73 8.60
C LEU A 370 34.85 -20.53 7.11
N PHE A 371 35.86 -20.64 6.24
CA PHE A 371 35.69 -20.67 4.79
C PHE A 371 36.14 -22.02 4.23
N VAL A 372 35.22 -22.79 3.64
CA VAL A 372 35.50 -24.10 3.04
C VAL A 372 35.49 -23.98 1.52
N ILE A 373 36.50 -24.52 0.85
CA ILE A 373 36.59 -24.58 -0.61
C ILE A 373 36.60 -26.04 -1.04
N ILE A 374 35.59 -26.46 -1.81
CA ILE A 374 35.58 -27.75 -2.49
C ILE A 374 36.03 -27.51 -3.93
N ASN A 375 37.24 -27.93 -4.27
CA ASN A 375 37.84 -27.78 -5.59
C ASN A 375 37.92 -29.12 -6.33
N ASN A 376 36.94 -29.40 -7.19
CA ASN A 376 36.92 -30.59 -8.02
C ASN A 376 37.52 -30.27 -9.39
N LYS A 377 38.71 -30.82 -9.63
CA LYS A 377 39.53 -30.65 -10.83
C LYS A 377 39.50 -31.86 -11.73
N ASN A 378 39.67 -33.07 -11.19
CA ASN A 378 39.87 -34.29 -11.95
C ASN A 378 38.63 -35.21 -11.84
N PHE A 379 37.99 -35.53 -12.96
CA PHE A 379 36.78 -36.36 -12.99
C PHE A 379 37.04 -37.74 -13.60
N LYS A 380 36.27 -38.74 -13.17
CA LYS A 380 36.45 -40.17 -13.55
C LYS A 380 36.35 -40.46 -15.04
N ASP A 381 35.70 -39.58 -15.81
CA ASP A 381 35.58 -39.71 -17.27
C ASP A 381 36.82 -39.19 -18.02
N GLY A 382 37.84 -38.74 -17.30
CA GLY A 382 39.04 -38.12 -17.87
C GLY A 382 38.90 -36.62 -18.14
N SER A 383 37.73 -36.02 -17.87
CA SER A 383 37.58 -34.57 -17.97
C SER A 383 38.33 -33.86 -16.84
N GLN A 384 39.03 -32.77 -17.19
CA GLN A 384 39.80 -31.97 -16.25
C GLN A 384 39.39 -30.50 -16.31
N ARG A 385 39.07 -29.92 -15.15
CA ARG A 385 38.72 -28.51 -15.00
C ARG A 385 39.98 -27.66 -14.83
N ARG A 386 40.61 -27.27 -15.94
CA ARG A 386 41.77 -26.35 -15.93
C ARG A 386 41.36 -24.94 -15.46
N GLY A 387 42.26 -24.24 -14.76
CA GLY A 387 42.01 -22.90 -14.18
C GLY A 387 41.29 -22.89 -12.83
N THR A 388 40.74 -24.03 -12.37
CA THR A 388 40.02 -24.11 -11.08
C THR A 388 40.92 -23.89 -9.86
N ASP A 389 42.19 -24.26 -9.95
CA ASP A 389 43.15 -24.05 -8.86
C ASP A 389 43.44 -22.57 -8.66
N LYS A 390 43.41 -21.79 -9.76
CA LYS A 390 43.56 -20.34 -9.68
C LYS A 390 42.35 -19.67 -9.02
N ASP A 391 41.15 -20.15 -9.33
CA ASP A 391 39.91 -19.73 -8.65
C ASP A 391 40.02 -20.03 -7.14
N ALA A 392 40.37 -21.26 -6.78
CA ALA A 392 40.50 -21.71 -5.39
C ALA A 392 41.53 -20.89 -4.62
N GLN A 393 42.72 -20.68 -5.20
CA GLN A 393 43.79 -19.90 -4.59
C GLN A 393 43.38 -18.43 -4.38
N SER A 394 42.75 -17.80 -5.38
CA SER A 394 42.33 -16.40 -5.29
C SER A 394 41.28 -16.20 -4.19
N LEU A 395 40.32 -17.12 -4.07
CA LEU A 395 39.34 -17.13 -3.00
C LEU A 395 39.99 -17.35 -1.63
N ALA A 396 40.92 -18.30 -1.52
CA ALA A 396 41.64 -18.56 -0.28
C ALA A 396 42.41 -17.32 0.21
N GLU A 397 43.09 -16.61 -0.69
CA GLU A 397 43.82 -15.37 -0.39
C GLU A 397 42.87 -14.27 0.13
N VAL A 398 41.75 -14.02 -0.58
CA VAL A 398 40.80 -12.97 -0.21
C VAL A 398 40.12 -13.26 1.13
N PHE A 399 39.64 -14.47 1.34
CA PHE A 399 38.96 -14.80 2.59
C PHE A 399 39.92 -14.94 3.78
N SER A 400 41.18 -15.32 3.56
CA SER A 400 42.23 -15.22 4.59
C SER A 400 42.48 -13.76 4.98
N TRP A 401 42.56 -12.85 4.00
CA TRP A 401 42.70 -11.41 4.24
C TRP A 401 41.49 -10.79 4.99
N LEU A 402 40.28 -11.32 4.74
CA LEU A 402 39.07 -10.98 5.51
C LEU A 402 39.02 -11.65 6.90
N GLY A 403 40.03 -12.45 7.25
CA GLY A 403 40.16 -13.05 8.58
C GLY A 403 39.41 -14.37 8.78
N PHE A 404 39.02 -15.05 7.71
CA PHE A 404 38.48 -16.40 7.78
C PHE A 404 39.59 -17.43 7.88
N ARG A 405 39.32 -18.53 8.59
CA ARG A 405 40.13 -19.73 8.52
C ARG A 405 39.73 -20.52 7.27
N VAL A 406 40.68 -20.74 6.36
CA VAL A 406 40.40 -21.40 5.07
C VAL A 406 40.71 -22.89 5.16
N LEU A 407 39.76 -23.73 4.72
CA LEU A 407 39.94 -25.15 4.51
C LEU A 407 39.71 -25.47 3.04
N MET A 408 40.61 -26.27 2.45
CA MET A 408 40.51 -26.68 1.05
C MET A 408 40.38 -28.20 0.96
N CYS A 409 39.38 -28.66 0.21
CA CYS A 409 39.13 -30.06 -0.09
C CYS A 409 39.22 -30.25 -1.60
N GLU A 410 40.03 -31.21 -2.05
CA GLU A 410 40.29 -31.43 -3.47
C GLU A 410 39.69 -32.75 -3.95
N ASP A 411 39.14 -32.74 -5.17
CA ASP A 411 38.73 -33.92 -5.94
C ASP A 411 37.79 -34.91 -5.20
N LEU A 412 36.76 -34.38 -4.53
CA LEU A 412 35.78 -35.18 -3.80
C LEU A 412 34.72 -35.80 -4.73
N ASN A 413 34.44 -37.09 -4.52
CA ASN A 413 33.25 -37.73 -5.11
C ASN A 413 31.96 -37.26 -4.40
N LYS A 414 30.78 -37.58 -4.95
CA LYS A 414 29.50 -37.09 -4.39
C LYS A 414 29.29 -37.45 -2.91
N ASP A 415 29.65 -38.67 -2.48
CA ASP A 415 29.48 -39.09 -1.10
C ASP A 415 30.50 -38.44 -0.16
N GLN A 416 31.73 -38.24 -0.63
CA GLN A 416 32.76 -37.49 0.10
C GLN A 416 32.38 -36.01 0.25
N MET A 417 31.79 -35.39 -0.78
CA MET A 417 31.25 -34.03 -0.68
C MET A 417 30.14 -33.95 0.37
N ASP A 418 29.19 -34.89 0.33
CA ASP A 418 28.08 -34.93 1.28
C ASP A 418 28.57 -35.13 2.73
N GLN A 419 29.52 -36.03 2.92
CA GLN A 419 30.16 -36.28 4.22
C GLN A 419 30.92 -35.05 4.72
N ALA A 420 31.76 -34.44 3.90
CA ALA A 420 32.51 -33.24 4.27
C ALA A 420 31.57 -32.08 4.67
N LEU A 421 30.50 -31.85 3.90
CA LEU A 421 29.53 -30.80 4.21
C LEU A 421 28.70 -31.09 5.47
N THR A 422 28.28 -32.35 5.66
CA THR A 422 27.56 -32.78 6.88
C THR A 422 28.43 -32.63 8.12
N PHE A 423 29.70 -32.99 7.96
CA PHE A 423 30.70 -32.89 9.01
C PHE A 423 30.94 -31.43 9.40
N VAL A 424 31.19 -30.55 8.42
CA VAL A 424 31.40 -29.12 8.66
C VAL A 424 30.15 -28.49 9.27
N ALA A 425 28.95 -28.91 8.89
CA ALA A 425 27.70 -28.42 9.47
C ALA A 425 27.50 -28.82 10.95
N SER A 426 28.14 -29.90 11.42
CA SER A 426 27.97 -30.46 12.77
C SER A 426 29.16 -30.23 13.70
N LEU A 427 30.32 -29.81 13.17
CA LEU A 427 31.56 -29.58 13.93
C LEU A 427 32.02 -30.78 14.79
N ALA A 428 31.90 -32.00 14.26
CA ALA A 428 32.58 -33.18 14.83
C ALA A 428 34.12 -33.09 14.61
N ASP A 429 34.91 -34.03 15.14
CA ASP A 429 36.39 -34.01 15.13
C ASP A 429 37.01 -34.50 13.80
N MET A 430 37.88 -33.69 13.16
CA MET A 430 38.24 -33.73 11.73
C MET A 430 39.44 -34.63 11.43
N SER A 431 39.77 -35.54 12.36
CA SER A 431 41.02 -36.31 12.40
C SER A 431 41.27 -37.21 11.17
N HIS A 432 40.29 -37.39 10.28
CA HIS A 432 40.41 -38.16 9.04
C HIS A 432 40.75 -37.33 7.80
N PHE A 433 40.62 -35.98 7.84
CA PHE A 433 40.79 -35.12 6.67
C PHE A 433 41.81 -33.98 6.86
N VAL A 434 42.20 -33.65 8.10
CA VAL A 434 43.17 -32.58 8.43
C VAL A 434 44.01 -32.97 9.66
N ASP A 435 45.17 -32.33 9.84
CA ASP A 435 46.15 -32.55 10.92
C ASP A 435 45.50 -32.54 12.34
N PRO A 436 45.74 -33.53 13.22
CA PRO A 436 44.92 -33.82 14.43
C PRO A 436 44.97 -32.81 15.59
N GLN A 437 45.51 -31.60 15.41
CA GLN A 437 45.77 -30.66 16.52
C GLN A 437 44.94 -29.37 16.53
N GLN A 438 43.90 -29.23 15.71
CA GLN A 438 43.14 -27.96 15.66
C GLN A 438 41.62 -28.15 15.78
N VAL A 439 41.08 -27.83 16.96
CA VAL A 439 39.63 -27.64 17.15
C VAL A 439 39.13 -26.61 16.13
N LEU A 440 38.06 -26.96 15.43
CA LEU A 440 37.41 -26.08 14.46
C LEU A 440 36.28 -25.33 15.17
N GLU A 441 36.30 -24.00 15.07
CA GLU A 441 35.21 -23.14 15.53
C GLU A 441 34.71 -22.32 14.34
N HIS A 442 33.40 -22.18 14.19
CA HIS A 442 32.80 -21.47 13.05
C HIS A 442 32.97 -19.94 13.09
N GLY A 443 33.41 -19.35 14.22
CA GLY A 443 33.36 -17.90 14.43
C GLY A 443 31.94 -17.35 14.27
N ASP A 444 31.81 -16.17 13.65
CA ASP A 444 30.54 -15.47 13.47
C ASP A 444 29.89 -15.67 12.11
N ALA A 445 30.62 -16.18 11.11
CA ALA A 445 30.10 -16.40 9.76
C ALA A 445 30.64 -17.70 9.15
N PHE A 446 29.82 -18.38 8.36
CA PHE A 446 30.24 -19.55 7.59
C PHE A 446 30.18 -19.25 6.10
N ILE A 447 31.23 -19.59 5.36
CA ILE A 447 31.28 -19.44 3.91
C ILE A 447 31.74 -20.76 3.28
N CYS A 448 31.12 -21.17 2.19
CA CYS A 448 31.50 -22.35 1.42
C CYS A 448 31.55 -22.02 -0.06
N SER A 449 32.67 -22.33 -0.73
CA SER A 449 32.80 -22.28 -2.18
C SER A 449 32.80 -23.69 -2.77
N ILE A 450 32.00 -23.93 -3.80
CA ILE A 450 31.98 -25.21 -4.53
C ILE A 450 32.37 -24.95 -5.97
N LEU A 451 33.55 -25.41 -6.35
CA LEU A 451 34.10 -25.31 -7.70
C LEU A 451 34.03 -26.70 -8.35
N SER A 452 32.98 -26.99 -9.12
CA SER A 452 32.83 -28.32 -9.76
C SER A 452 32.15 -28.27 -11.15
N HIS A 453 31.90 -29.43 -11.77
CA HIS A 453 30.87 -29.53 -12.81
C HIS A 453 29.48 -29.47 -12.17
N GLY A 454 28.46 -29.08 -12.93
CA GLY A 454 27.08 -29.01 -12.45
C GLY A 454 26.06 -29.21 -13.55
N LYS A 455 24.79 -29.26 -13.13
CA LYS A 455 23.60 -29.13 -13.99
C LYS A 455 22.59 -28.27 -13.23
N LYS A 456 21.41 -28.01 -13.81
CA LYS A 456 20.33 -27.26 -13.15
C LYS A 456 20.09 -27.76 -11.71
N GLY A 457 20.32 -26.88 -10.73
CA GLY A 457 20.09 -27.13 -9.31
C GLY A 457 21.02 -28.13 -8.61
N VAL A 458 22.05 -28.66 -9.30
CA VAL A 458 22.93 -29.72 -8.77
C VAL A 458 24.40 -29.45 -9.08
N VAL A 459 25.28 -29.78 -8.12
CA VAL A 459 26.73 -29.87 -8.34
C VAL A 459 27.12 -31.34 -8.49
N LEU A 460 28.16 -31.64 -9.26
CA LEU A 460 28.61 -33.01 -9.50
C LEU A 460 29.85 -33.32 -8.66
N GLY A 461 29.94 -34.53 -8.10
CA GLY A 461 31.21 -35.07 -7.59
C GLY A 461 32.19 -35.43 -8.71
N THR A 462 33.43 -35.77 -8.37
CA THR A 462 34.43 -36.28 -9.34
C THR A 462 33.99 -37.56 -10.05
N ASP A 463 33.04 -38.29 -9.46
CA ASP A 463 32.35 -39.45 -10.02
C ASP A 463 31.14 -39.11 -10.92
N ARG A 464 30.86 -37.82 -11.13
CA ARG A 464 29.70 -37.27 -11.87
C ARG A 464 28.34 -37.56 -11.27
N ASN A 465 28.29 -38.09 -10.05
CA ASN A 465 27.04 -38.25 -9.34
C ASN A 465 26.55 -36.87 -8.86
N PRO A 466 25.24 -36.55 -9.01
CA PRO A 466 24.70 -35.25 -8.65
C PRO A 466 24.45 -35.12 -7.14
N LEU A 467 24.75 -33.93 -6.60
CA LEU A 467 24.40 -33.49 -5.26
C LEU A 467 23.55 -32.21 -5.36
N PRO A 468 22.27 -32.24 -4.95
CA PRO A 468 21.39 -31.08 -5.01
C PRO A 468 21.85 -29.92 -4.11
N ILE A 469 21.84 -28.69 -4.64
CA ILE A 469 22.22 -27.49 -3.88
C ILE A 469 21.29 -27.29 -2.67
N LYS A 470 19.99 -27.60 -2.83
CA LYS A 470 19.01 -27.59 -1.74
C LYS A 470 19.38 -28.55 -0.60
N GLU A 471 19.96 -29.71 -0.92
CA GLU A 471 20.41 -30.66 0.12
C GLU A 471 21.64 -30.13 0.85
N ILE A 472 22.54 -29.44 0.14
CA ILE A 472 23.72 -28.79 0.73
C ILE A 472 23.27 -27.70 1.71
N THR A 473 22.44 -26.74 1.27
CA THR A 473 22.00 -25.63 2.14
C THR A 473 21.17 -26.11 3.32
N ARG A 474 20.39 -27.19 3.14
CA ARG A 474 19.60 -27.82 4.20
C ARG A 474 20.44 -28.35 5.37
N LYS A 475 21.66 -28.84 5.13
CA LYS A 475 22.54 -29.35 6.20
C LYS A 475 22.98 -28.26 7.18
N PHE A 476 23.07 -27.02 6.72
CA PHE A 476 23.53 -25.87 7.51
C PHE A 476 22.39 -25.12 8.19
N ARG A 477 21.18 -25.69 8.28
CA ARG A 477 20.02 -25.05 8.91
C ARG A 477 20.19 -24.93 10.43
N GLY A 478 19.72 -23.83 10.99
CA GLY A 478 19.66 -23.64 12.45
C GLY A 478 18.46 -24.38 13.04
N CYS A 479 18.65 -25.63 13.47
CA CYS A 479 17.80 -26.20 14.53
C CYS A 479 18.34 -25.69 15.88
N ASP A 480 17.54 -25.72 16.96
CA ASP A 480 17.92 -25.23 18.31
C ASP A 480 19.21 -25.86 18.89
N GLN A 481 19.79 -26.86 18.21
CA GLN A 481 21.03 -27.56 18.56
C GLN A 481 22.23 -27.23 17.63
N SER A 482 22.07 -26.39 16.60
CA SER A 482 23.14 -26.05 15.65
C SER A 482 24.00 -24.88 16.15
N VAL A 483 25.32 -25.05 16.13
CA VAL A 483 26.35 -24.04 16.48
C VAL A 483 26.31 -22.82 15.55
N LEU A 484 25.66 -22.96 14.39
CA LEU A 484 25.49 -21.90 13.38
C LEU A 484 24.17 -21.14 13.50
N THR A 485 23.32 -21.42 14.48
CA THR A 485 22.02 -20.75 14.62
C THR A 485 22.19 -19.23 14.76
N GLY A 486 21.49 -18.46 13.93
CA GLY A 486 21.57 -16.98 13.92
C GLY A 486 22.80 -16.37 13.25
N LYS A 487 23.73 -17.19 12.74
CA LYS A 487 24.93 -16.75 12.02
C LYS A 487 24.72 -16.76 10.50
N PRO A 488 25.25 -15.81 9.73
CA PRO A 488 25.15 -15.83 8.27
C PRO A 488 25.92 -17.01 7.66
N LYS A 489 25.30 -17.67 6.67
CA LYS A 489 25.90 -18.72 5.85
C LYS A 489 25.92 -18.30 4.39
N VAL A 490 27.07 -18.35 3.74
CA VAL A 490 27.23 -17.90 2.34
C VAL A 490 27.77 -19.05 1.50
N PHE A 491 27.07 -19.39 0.41
CA PHE A 491 27.48 -20.41 -0.55
C PHE A 491 27.82 -19.75 -1.89
N LEU A 492 29.05 -19.92 -2.35
CA LEU A 492 29.57 -19.41 -3.61
C LEU A 492 29.76 -20.60 -4.56
N ILE A 493 28.86 -20.78 -5.52
CA ILE A 493 28.83 -21.98 -6.34
C ILE A 493 29.25 -21.63 -7.77
N GLN A 494 30.38 -22.20 -8.19
CA GLN A 494 30.88 -22.09 -9.55
C GLN A 494 30.86 -23.47 -10.22
N ALA A 495 29.74 -23.75 -10.90
CA ALA A 495 29.48 -25.03 -11.53
C ALA A 495 29.29 -24.92 -13.05
N CYS A 496 30.06 -25.69 -13.84
CA CYS A 496 29.95 -25.66 -15.30
C CYS A 496 28.81 -26.57 -15.79
N GLN A 497 27.80 -26.00 -16.49
CA GLN A 497 26.58 -26.71 -16.92
C GLN A 497 26.65 -27.48 -18.26
N GLY A 498 27.84 -27.67 -18.85
CA GLY A 498 28.00 -28.43 -20.10
C GLY A 498 27.66 -27.65 -21.37
N SER A 499 27.95 -28.25 -22.53
CA SER A 499 28.15 -27.58 -23.84
C SER A 499 26.89 -27.31 -24.69
N ASN A 500 25.68 -27.39 -24.14
CA ASN A 500 24.47 -27.18 -24.93
C ASN A 500 23.93 -25.76 -24.72
N ILE A 501 24.09 -24.90 -25.74
CA ILE A 501 23.38 -23.63 -25.87
C ILE A 501 21.91 -23.97 -26.14
N GLN A 502 21.03 -23.77 -25.17
CA GLN A 502 19.59 -23.90 -25.38
C GLN A 502 18.99 -22.51 -25.68
N ARG A 503 18.16 -22.45 -26.72
CA ARG A 503 17.37 -21.26 -27.05
C ARG A 503 16.27 -21.07 -26.01
N ALA A 504 16.02 -19.82 -25.64
CA ALA A 504 14.98 -19.37 -24.71
C ALA A 504 13.63 -20.08 -24.96
N VAL A 505 13.05 -20.66 -23.91
CA VAL A 505 11.74 -21.31 -23.92
C VAL A 505 10.64 -20.31 -23.54
N GLN A 506 9.49 -20.44 -24.21
CA GLN A 506 8.31 -19.59 -24.08
C GLN A 506 7.53 -19.82 -22.78
N MET A 507 6.76 -18.80 -22.41
CA MET A 507 6.06 -18.56 -21.15
C MET A 507 4.87 -19.47 -20.77
N ASN A 508 4.75 -20.69 -21.32
CA ASN A 508 3.66 -21.61 -20.95
C ASN A 508 4.26 -22.95 -20.54
N ASP A 509 4.47 -23.12 -19.22
CA ASP A 509 4.39 -24.39 -18.47
C ASP A 509 4.85 -24.11 -17.02
N MET A 510 3.94 -23.60 -16.19
CA MET A 510 4.11 -23.57 -14.73
C MET A 510 2.89 -24.24 -14.10
N GLU A 511 3.08 -25.49 -13.69
CA GLU A 511 2.17 -26.16 -12.76
C GLU A 511 2.46 -25.69 -11.32
N ILE A 512 1.39 -25.46 -10.57
CA ILE A 512 1.38 -25.01 -9.19
C ILE A 512 1.45 -26.26 -8.32
N ASP A 513 2.56 -26.48 -7.62
CA ASP A 513 2.62 -27.50 -6.57
C ASP A 513 2.05 -26.93 -5.27
N ASP A 514 0.91 -27.50 -4.89
CA ASP A 514 0.20 -27.32 -3.62
C ASP A 514 0.86 -28.23 -2.58
N ASP A 515 1.55 -27.68 -1.59
CA ASP A 515 2.06 -28.48 -0.47
C ASP A 515 1.68 -27.87 0.88
N THR A 516 0.62 -28.44 1.43
CA THR A 516 0.11 -28.20 2.78
C THR A 516 1.03 -28.87 3.81
N SER A 517 1.83 -28.09 4.54
CA SER A 517 2.45 -28.53 5.79
C SER A 517 2.59 -27.40 6.83
N PRO A 518 2.54 -27.71 8.14
CA PRO A 518 2.28 -26.73 9.19
C PRO A 518 3.52 -25.92 9.58
N LEU A 519 3.24 -24.65 9.93
CA LEU A 519 4.04 -23.70 10.74
C LEU A 519 5.49 -24.12 11.07
N THR A 520 6.44 -23.56 10.33
CA THR A 520 7.81 -23.35 10.82
C THR A 520 8.42 -22.12 10.12
N ILE A 521 9.40 -21.48 10.77
CA ILE A 521 10.27 -20.44 10.21
C ILE A 521 10.67 -20.82 8.77
N PRO A 522 10.77 -19.91 7.79
CA PRO A 522 11.19 -20.27 6.43
C PRO A 522 12.45 -21.12 6.54
N GLU A 523 12.41 -22.32 5.94
CA GLU A 523 13.42 -23.37 6.10
C GLU A 523 14.87 -22.91 5.82
N GLU A 524 15.04 -21.77 5.16
CA GLU A 524 16.32 -21.27 4.65
C GLU A 524 16.83 -20.00 5.35
N ALA A 525 16.37 -19.60 6.54
CA ALA A 525 16.80 -18.35 7.18
C ALA A 525 18.34 -18.22 7.36
N ASP A 526 18.88 -17.01 7.11
CA ASP A 526 20.32 -16.66 7.19
C ASP A 526 21.24 -17.34 6.17
N VAL A 527 20.72 -17.69 4.99
CA VAL A 527 21.50 -18.28 3.90
C VAL A 527 21.59 -17.30 2.73
N LEU A 528 22.78 -17.21 2.13
CA LEU A 528 23.00 -16.58 0.83
C LEU A 528 23.61 -17.61 -0.10
N VAL A 529 23.09 -17.72 -1.32
CA VAL A 529 23.64 -18.56 -2.38
C VAL A 529 23.88 -17.67 -3.59
N ALA A 530 25.15 -17.53 -3.99
CA ALA A 530 25.54 -16.90 -5.23
C ALA A 530 26.07 -17.96 -6.19
N MET A 531 25.44 -18.07 -7.35
CA MET A 531 25.79 -19.01 -8.41
C MET A 531 26.34 -18.24 -9.60
N ALA A 532 27.38 -18.77 -10.23
CA ALA A 532 28.02 -18.12 -11.36
C ALA A 532 27.14 -18.02 -12.63
N THR A 533 25.99 -18.70 -12.68
CA THR A 533 25.09 -18.76 -13.85
C THR A 533 23.62 -18.86 -13.43
N VAL A 534 22.74 -18.11 -14.11
CA VAL A 534 21.28 -18.30 -14.17
C VAL A 534 20.91 -19.50 -15.04
N GLU A 535 19.65 -19.90 -15.00
CA GLU A 535 19.12 -20.97 -15.86
C GLU A 535 19.39 -20.67 -17.36
N ASP A 536 19.70 -21.73 -18.12
CA ASP A 536 19.97 -21.71 -19.57
C ASP A 536 21.25 -20.96 -20.04
N HIS A 537 22.14 -20.57 -19.12
CA HIS A 537 23.40 -19.89 -19.44
C HIS A 537 24.64 -20.71 -19.07
N ALA A 538 25.70 -20.59 -19.89
CA ALA A 538 26.95 -21.32 -19.68
C ALA A 538 27.86 -20.58 -18.68
N SER A 539 28.50 -21.33 -17.78
CA SER A 539 29.54 -20.78 -16.90
C SER A 539 30.85 -20.71 -17.68
N LEU A 540 31.40 -19.51 -17.81
CA LEU A 540 32.60 -19.25 -18.57
C LEU A 540 33.83 -19.24 -17.65
N ARG A 541 34.89 -19.88 -18.13
CA ARG A 541 36.14 -19.99 -17.40
C ARG A 541 37.32 -19.88 -18.36
N HIS A 542 38.30 -19.08 -17.97
CA HIS A 542 39.60 -19.03 -18.61
C HIS A 542 40.49 -20.17 -18.12
N ILE A 543 41.19 -20.82 -19.06
CA ILE A 543 42.01 -22.01 -18.80
C ILE A 543 43.20 -21.69 -17.88
N VAL A 544 43.68 -20.45 -17.92
CA VAL A 544 44.86 -19.98 -17.15
C VAL A 544 44.44 -19.12 -15.96
N ASP A 545 43.47 -18.22 -16.14
CA ASP A 545 43.18 -17.16 -15.16
C ASP A 545 41.99 -17.48 -14.25
N GLY A 546 41.35 -18.64 -14.42
CA GLY A 546 40.14 -18.99 -13.68
C GLY A 546 38.88 -18.36 -14.29
N SER A 547 37.79 -18.33 -13.54
CA SER A 547 36.48 -17.90 -14.02
C SER A 547 36.21 -16.42 -13.77
N TRP A 548 35.49 -15.78 -14.70
CA TRP A 548 35.13 -14.37 -14.60
C TRP A 548 34.34 -14.04 -13.33
N PHE A 549 33.44 -14.94 -12.93
CA PHE A 549 32.69 -14.80 -11.67
C PHE A 549 33.62 -14.74 -10.45
N VAL A 550 34.59 -15.64 -10.34
CA VAL A 550 35.52 -15.66 -9.19
C VAL A 550 36.50 -14.49 -9.23
N GLN A 551 37.00 -14.13 -10.42
CA GLN A 551 37.86 -12.96 -10.61
C GLN A 551 37.15 -11.68 -10.15
N SER A 552 35.96 -11.43 -10.70
CA SER A 552 35.15 -10.26 -10.37
C SER A 552 34.77 -10.24 -8.88
N LEU A 553 34.38 -11.39 -8.32
CA LEU A 553 34.10 -11.51 -6.89
C LEU A 553 35.31 -11.13 -6.03
N CYS A 554 36.51 -11.63 -6.36
CA CYS A 554 37.72 -11.30 -5.62
C CYS A 554 38.08 -9.82 -5.74
N GLU A 555 37.94 -9.21 -6.93
CA GLU A 555 38.19 -7.80 -7.18
C GLU A 555 37.22 -6.90 -6.40
N GLN A 556 35.92 -7.18 -6.49
CA GLN A 556 34.89 -6.41 -5.79
C GLN A 556 35.01 -6.56 -4.27
N LEU A 557 35.32 -7.75 -3.74
CA LEU A 557 35.58 -7.93 -2.32
C LEU A 557 36.79 -7.10 -1.85
N LYS A 558 37.88 -7.05 -2.61
CA LYS A 558 39.07 -6.24 -2.28
C LYS A 558 38.79 -4.74 -2.30
N GLU A 559 38.00 -4.27 -3.26
CA GLU A 559 37.69 -2.84 -3.39
C GLU A 559 36.64 -2.37 -2.37
N ARG A 560 35.60 -3.18 -2.13
CA ARG A 560 34.35 -2.74 -1.49
C ARG A 560 34.27 -3.09 0.00
N CYS A 561 34.84 -4.21 0.44
CA CYS A 561 34.87 -4.55 1.87
C CYS A 561 35.53 -3.45 2.74
N PRO A 562 36.65 -2.82 2.34
CA PRO A 562 37.23 -1.69 3.09
C PRO A 562 36.32 -0.46 3.17
N ARG A 563 35.37 -0.30 2.23
CA ARG A 563 34.38 0.79 2.21
C ARG A 563 33.17 0.49 3.09
N GLY A 564 33.08 -0.70 3.69
CA GLY A 564 31.98 -1.10 4.56
C GLY A 564 30.70 -1.47 3.81
N GLU A 565 30.79 -1.81 2.53
CA GLU A 565 29.64 -2.27 1.74
C GLU A 565 29.24 -3.71 2.15
N ASP A 566 27.94 -4.02 2.11
CA ASP A 566 27.43 -5.35 2.45
C ASP A 566 27.59 -6.34 1.29
N ILE A 567 27.67 -7.64 1.61
CA ILE A 567 27.94 -8.70 0.65
C ILE A 567 26.91 -8.79 -0.49
N VAL A 568 25.65 -8.41 -0.26
CA VAL A 568 24.60 -8.45 -1.30
C VAL A 568 24.85 -7.33 -2.31
N SER A 569 25.19 -6.13 -1.82
CA SER A 569 25.59 -5.00 -2.66
C SER A 569 26.84 -5.33 -3.48
N ILE A 570 27.85 -5.96 -2.88
CA ILE A 570 29.07 -6.42 -3.57
C ILE A 570 28.71 -7.40 -4.70
N LEU A 571 27.83 -8.36 -4.44
CA LEU A 571 27.40 -9.34 -5.45
C LEU A 571 26.61 -8.72 -6.61
N HIS A 572 25.90 -7.61 -6.40
CA HIS A 572 25.30 -6.86 -7.50
C HIS A 572 26.36 -6.26 -8.44
N TYR A 573 27.45 -5.72 -7.90
CA TYR A 573 28.57 -5.25 -8.72
C TYR A 573 29.27 -6.39 -9.46
N VAL A 574 29.40 -7.57 -8.83
CA VAL A 574 29.92 -8.77 -9.49
C VAL A 574 29.01 -9.18 -10.66
N ASN A 575 27.70 -9.16 -10.47
CA ASN A 575 26.76 -9.47 -11.55
C ASN A 575 26.87 -8.48 -12.71
N ASP A 576 26.99 -7.18 -12.40
CA ASP A 576 27.15 -6.13 -13.39
C ASP A 576 28.46 -6.30 -14.18
N ASP A 577 29.60 -6.46 -13.51
CA ASP A 577 30.89 -6.66 -14.17
C ASP A 577 30.93 -7.95 -15.02
N VAL A 578 30.39 -9.06 -14.52
CA VAL A 578 30.33 -10.32 -15.28
C VAL A 578 29.41 -10.21 -16.50
N ALA A 579 28.28 -9.50 -16.39
CA ALA A 579 27.34 -9.31 -17.50
C ALA A 579 27.92 -8.48 -18.66
N HIS A 580 28.92 -7.63 -18.38
CA HIS A 580 29.62 -6.82 -19.38
C HIS A 580 30.79 -7.56 -20.07
N ARG A 581 31.18 -8.74 -19.59
CA ARG A 581 32.24 -9.56 -20.22
C ARG A 581 31.65 -10.44 -21.33
N GLU A 582 32.13 -10.26 -22.57
CA GLU A 582 31.69 -11.03 -23.75
C GLU A 582 32.80 -11.94 -24.28
N THR A 583 32.42 -13.15 -24.74
CA THR A 583 33.33 -14.05 -25.47
C THR A 583 33.22 -13.82 -26.99
N SER A 584 34.23 -14.27 -27.74
CA SER A 584 34.23 -14.28 -29.20
C SER A 584 33.08 -15.09 -29.84
N LEU A 585 32.32 -15.85 -29.05
CA LEU A 585 31.16 -16.65 -29.44
C LEU A 585 29.81 -15.99 -29.11
N LEU A 586 29.77 -14.70 -28.73
CA LEU A 586 28.57 -13.95 -28.30
C LEU A 586 27.85 -14.57 -27.07
N ALA A 587 28.49 -15.49 -26.34
CA ALA A 587 27.93 -16.08 -25.13
C ALA A 587 28.19 -15.13 -23.94
N LYS A 588 27.11 -14.75 -23.26
CA LYS A 588 27.12 -13.96 -22.01
C LYS A 588 26.95 -14.86 -20.79
N GLN A 589 27.67 -14.57 -19.73
CA GLN A 589 27.46 -15.18 -18.42
C GLN A 589 26.61 -14.23 -17.57
N MET A 590 25.58 -14.76 -16.92
CA MET A 590 24.76 -14.01 -15.99
C MET A 590 24.72 -14.76 -14.65
N PRO A 591 25.35 -14.26 -13.58
CA PRO A 591 25.28 -14.92 -12.28
C PRO A 591 23.92 -14.71 -11.60
N GLU A 592 23.58 -15.61 -10.68
CA GLU A 592 22.33 -15.61 -9.91
C GLU A 592 22.61 -15.49 -8.42
N VAL A 593 21.90 -14.60 -7.72
CA VAL A 593 22.03 -14.42 -6.26
C VAL A 593 20.67 -14.65 -5.61
N ARG A 594 20.59 -15.62 -4.71
CA ARG A 594 19.42 -15.90 -3.87
C ARG A 594 19.80 -15.74 -2.41
N PHE A 595 19.03 -15.01 -1.62
CA PHE A 595 19.35 -14.85 -0.20
C PHE A 595 18.12 -14.70 0.68
N THR A 596 18.28 -15.10 1.92
CA THR A 596 17.32 -15.02 3.03
C THR A 596 17.96 -14.41 4.28
N LEU A 597 19.12 -13.76 4.12
CA LEU A 597 19.84 -13.08 5.19
C LEU A 597 18.90 -12.13 5.96
N ARG A 598 18.83 -12.29 7.28
CA ARG A 598 17.97 -11.45 8.12
C ARG A 598 18.59 -10.08 8.44
N LYS A 599 19.90 -9.92 8.25
CA LYS A 599 20.68 -8.70 8.45
C LYS A 599 21.70 -8.52 7.31
N LYS A 600 22.22 -7.30 7.13
CA LYS A 600 23.34 -7.01 6.24
C LYS A 600 24.61 -7.68 6.76
N LEU A 601 25.29 -8.43 5.92
CA LEU A 601 26.61 -8.99 6.22
C LEU A 601 27.66 -8.03 5.68
N VAL A 602 28.33 -7.31 6.57
CA VAL A 602 29.46 -6.43 6.24
C VAL A 602 30.74 -7.13 6.71
N LEU A 603 31.64 -7.39 5.78
CA LEU A 603 32.95 -7.99 6.06
C LEU A 603 34.02 -6.90 5.99
N GLN A 604 34.95 -6.91 6.92
CA GLN A 604 36.07 -5.96 6.95
C GLN A 604 37.40 -6.72 6.99
N PRO A 605 38.42 -6.21 6.29
CA PRO A 605 39.75 -6.82 6.32
C PRO A 605 40.37 -6.72 7.72
N GLN A 606 41.26 -7.64 8.04
CA GLN A 606 42.07 -7.51 9.25
C GLN A 606 43.05 -6.34 9.07
N CYS A 607 43.03 -5.36 9.98
CA CYS A 607 44.16 -4.44 10.11
C CYS A 607 45.37 -5.27 10.54
N THR A 608 46.39 -5.34 9.69
CA THR A 608 47.72 -5.86 10.04
C THR A 608 48.37 -5.02 11.13
#